data_AF-A0A428UXK8-F1
#
_entry.id   AF-A0A428UXK8-F1
#
_cell.length_a   1.000
_cell.length_b   1.000
_cell.length_c   1.000
_cell.angle_alpha   90.00
_cell.angle_beta   90.00
_cell.angle_gamma   90.00
#
_symmetry.space_group_name_H-M   'P 1'
#
loop_
_entity.id
_entity.type
_entity.pdbx_description
1 polymer ?
#
loop_
_entity_poly.entity_id
_entity_poly.type
_entity_poly.pdbx_seq_one_letter_code
_entity_poly.pdbx_strand_id
1 'polypeptide(L)'
;MQDKGITLAFLGCGNMGRALLAGLLDALDPNTETAPLVSRFILCTKTESSAQSLQKELSSSSFQINIFHANNNVVEEADVVILGFKPFMATEILQASGMRKALEGKLIISMLAGKDCQQIGDIVTAGDGKVPLIARAIPNIAARYRQSITILEKTEPSLSSEHSAMVGRIFGLVGNKGLVPELHLLKL
;
A
#
# COMPACT_ATOMS: atom_id res chain seq x y z
N MET A 1 22.14 1.16 -12.96
CA MET A 1 21.28 2.35 -12.74
C MET A 1 21.00 2.39 -11.25
N GLN A 2 21.17 3.55 -10.62
CA GLN A 2 21.32 3.71 -9.16
C GLN A 2 20.33 2.88 -8.33
N ASP A 3 20.87 2.11 -7.39
CA ASP A 3 20.18 1.38 -6.30
C ASP A 3 19.45 2.34 -5.36
N LYS A 4 18.46 3.08 -5.86
CA LYS A 4 17.61 3.95 -5.05
C LYS A 4 16.38 3.15 -4.66
N GLY A 5 16.17 2.96 -3.36
CA GLY A 5 14.96 2.36 -2.83
C GLY A 5 13.70 3.10 -3.29
N ILE A 6 12.56 2.42 -3.23
CA ILE A 6 11.28 3.01 -3.65
C ILE A 6 10.72 3.95 -2.58
N THR A 7 9.85 4.86 -3.00
CA THR A 7 8.94 5.59 -2.10
C THR A 7 7.62 4.84 -1.97
N LEU A 8 7.30 4.39 -0.76
CA LEU A 8 6.08 3.65 -0.46
C LEU A 8 5.06 4.54 0.27
N ALA A 9 3.92 4.79 -0.37
CA ALA A 9 2.84 5.56 0.24
C ALA A 9 1.74 4.67 0.84
N PHE A 10 1.20 5.08 1.98
CA PHE A 10 -0.01 4.52 2.59
C PHE A 10 -1.14 5.54 2.48
N LEU A 11 -2.10 5.25 1.59
CA LEU A 11 -3.34 5.99 1.52
C LEU A 11 -4.30 5.38 2.55
N GLY A 12 -4.38 6.01 3.72
CA GLY A 12 -4.99 5.43 4.92
C GLY A 12 -4.01 4.54 5.69
N CYS A 13 -3.61 4.98 6.89
CA CYS A 13 -2.76 4.23 7.80
C CYS A 13 -3.48 3.95 9.14
N GLY A 14 -4.59 3.20 9.04
CA GLY A 14 -5.35 2.69 10.19
C GLY A 14 -4.69 1.44 10.81
N ASN A 15 -5.45 0.63 11.55
CA ASN A 15 -4.90 -0.55 12.26
C ASN A 15 -4.08 -1.50 11.37
N MET A 16 -4.61 -1.87 10.20
CA MET A 16 -3.92 -2.77 9.28
C MET A 16 -2.71 -2.08 8.62
N GLY A 17 -2.87 -0.83 8.16
CA GLY A 17 -1.76 -0.05 7.60
C GLY A 17 -0.61 0.12 8.59
N ARG A 18 -0.90 0.41 9.86
CA ARG A 18 0.10 0.48 10.95
C ARG A 18 0.77 -0.85 11.23
N ALA A 19 0.02 -1.95 11.20
CA ALA A 19 0.63 -3.27 11.39
C ALA A 19 1.57 -3.63 10.24
N LEU A 20 1.18 -3.37 9.00
CA LEU A 20 2.07 -3.56 7.85
C LEU A 20 3.31 -2.65 7.94
N LEU A 21 3.11 -1.36 8.23
CA LEU A 21 4.20 -0.39 8.39
C LEU A 21 5.18 -0.81 9.47
N ALA A 22 4.71 -1.17 10.66
CA ALA A 22 5.55 -1.61 11.77
C ALA A 22 6.41 -2.83 11.39
N GLY A 23 5.80 -3.84 10.74
CA GLY A 23 6.54 -5.00 10.27
C GLY A 23 7.57 -4.67 9.19
N LEU A 24 7.26 -3.73 8.28
CA LEU A 24 8.21 -3.28 7.26
C LEU A 24 9.39 -2.53 7.88
N LEU A 25 9.12 -1.61 8.81
CA LEU A 25 10.18 -0.85 9.48
C LEU A 25 11.11 -1.76 10.29
N ASP A 26 10.58 -2.80 10.94
CA ASP A 26 11.38 -3.82 11.64
C ASP A 26 12.19 -4.70 10.68
N ALA A 27 11.61 -5.07 9.53
CA ALA A 27 12.26 -5.95 8.58
C ALA A 27 13.35 -5.27 7.73
N LEU A 28 13.22 -3.96 7.48
CA LEU A 28 14.09 -3.21 6.58
C LEU A 28 15.33 -2.60 7.27
N ASP A 29 15.82 -3.20 8.36
CA ASP A 29 16.91 -2.65 9.17
C ASP A 29 18.05 -2.09 8.29
N PRO A 30 18.29 -0.76 8.30
CA PRO A 30 19.25 -0.10 7.43
C PRO A 30 20.70 -0.55 7.64
N ASN A 31 20.99 -1.33 8.68
CA ASN A 31 22.31 -1.89 8.94
C ASN A 31 22.57 -3.24 8.26
N THR A 32 21.56 -3.85 7.61
CA THR A 32 21.64 -5.24 7.14
C THR A 32 21.63 -5.42 5.61
N GLU A 33 21.13 -4.45 4.83
CA GLU A 33 21.07 -4.57 3.36
C GLU A 33 22.01 -3.59 2.63
N THR A 34 22.65 -4.07 1.55
CA THR A 34 23.51 -3.26 0.66
C THR A 34 22.74 -2.22 -0.16
N ALA A 35 21.41 -2.35 -0.28
CA ALA A 35 20.51 -1.37 -0.88
C ALA A 35 19.08 -1.53 -0.31
N PRO A 36 18.44 -0.46 0.19
CA PRO A 36 17.14 -0.57 0.84
C PRO A 36 16.03 -0.79 -0.20
N LEU A 37 15.13 -1.77 0.04
CA LEU A 37 13.92 -1.92 -0.78
C LEU A 37 13.08 -0.63 -0.79
N VAL A 38 12.86 -0.04 0.39
CA VAL A 38 12.09 1.21 0.58
C VAL A 38 13.01 2.24 1.21
N SER A 39 13.17 3.39 0.55
CA SER A 39 13.98 4.50 1.10
C SER A 39 13.14 5.56 1.81
N ARG A 40 11.85 5.66 1.49
CA ARG A 40 10.96 6.71 2.00
C ARG A 40 9.54 6.19 2.17
N PHE A 41 8.89 6.62 3.25
CA PHE A 41 7.48 6.36 3.50
C PHE A 41 6.66 7.66 3.48
N ILE A 42 5.49 7.60 2.85
CA ILE A 42 4.50 8.69 2.87
C ILE A 42 3.22 8.14 3.52
N LEU A 43 2.77 8.72 4.61
CA LEU A 43 1.58 8.25 5.34
C LEU A 43 0.47 9.29 5.26
N CYS A 44 -0.64 8.95 4.61
CA CYS A 44 -1.81 9.82 4.52
C CYS A 44 -2.90 9.31 5.46
N THR A 45 -3.42 10.17 6.33
CA THR A 45 -4.53 9.85 7.23
C THR A 45 -5.69 10.82 7.05
N LYS A 46 -6.89 10.40 7.47
CA LYS A 46 -8.09 11.26 7.40
C LYS A 46 -8.04 12.41 8.40
N THR A 47 -7.54 12.17 9.62
CA THR A 47 -7.64 13.12 10.73
C THR A 47 -6.27 13.52 11.26
N GLU A 48 -6.16 14.77 11.72
CA GLU A 48 -4.95 15.28 12.36
C GLU A 48 -4.54 14.44 13.57
N SER A 49 -5.50 14.03 14.41
CA SER A 49 -5.24 13.16 15.56
C SER A 49 -4.57 11.83 15.17
N SER A 50 -4.97 11.25 14.03
CA SER A 50 -4.32 10.03 13.51
C SER A 50 -2.88 10.29 13.10
N ALA A 51 -2.62 11.43 12.44
CA ALA A 51 -1.27 11.85 12.05
C ALA A 51 -0.38 12.11 13.29
N GLN A 52 -0.88 12.83 14.30
CA GLN A 52 -0.15 13.06 15.55
C GLN A 52 0.17 11.74 16.28
N SER A 53 -0.76 10.78 16.29
CA SER A 53 -0.53 9.45 16.86
C SER A 53 0.58 8.70 16.11
N LEU A 54 0.58 8.72 14.76
CA LEU A 54 1.65 8.14 13.96
C LEU A 54 3.00 8.84 14.21
N GLN A 55 3.01 10.16 14.32
CA GLN A 55 4.23 10.93 14.58
C GLN A 55 4.88 10.53 15.90
N LYS A 56 4.07 10.27 16.94
CA LYS A 56 4.56 9.75 18.23
C LYS A 56 5.09 8.33 18.11
N GLU A 57 4.33 7.44 17.47
CA GLU A 57 4.69 6.02 17.27
C GLU A 57 5.98 5.85 16.47
N LEU A 58 6.24 6.74 15.52
CA LEU A 58 7.35 6.63 14.56
C LEU A 58 8.52 7.58 14.87
N SER A 59 8.48 8.27 16.01
CA SER A 59 9.48 9.28 16.41
C SER A 59 10.91 8.74 16.52
N SER A 60 11.07 7.44 16.79
CA SER A 60 12.37 6.75 16.88
C SER A 60 12.80 6.06 15.58
N SER A 61 12.02 6.16 14.50
CA SER A 61 12.33 5.51 13.24
C SER A 61 13.54 6.17 12.56
N SER A 62 14.46 5.37 12.04
CA SER A 62 15.60 5.83 11.23
C SER A 62 15.24 6.11 9.77
N PHE A 63 14.01 5.80 9.35
CA PHE A 63 13.55 6.00 7.98
C PHE A 63 13.08 7.44 7.74
N GLN A 64 13.19 7.89 6.50
CA GLN A 64 12.51 9.11 6.05
C GLN A 64 11.00 8.85 5.96
N ILE A 65 10.25 9.35 6.94
CA ILE A 65 8.79 9.21 7.01
C ILE A 65 8.14 10.59 6.96
N ASN A 66 7.28 10.83 5.97
CA ASN A 66 6.44 12.03 5.90
C ASN A 66 4.99 11.66 6.21
N ILE A 67 4.36 12.41 7.12
CA ILE A 67 3.00 12.15 7.58
C ILE A 67 2.12 13.33 7.20
N PHE A 68 1.06 13.05 6.47
CA PHE A 68 0.08 14.02 6.00
C PHE A 68 -1.32 13.66 6.51
N HIS A 69 -2.15 14.69 6.67
CA HIS A 69 -3.57 14.53 6.95
C HIS A 69 -4.37 15.39 5.98
N ALA A 70 -5.54 14.90 5.54
CA ALA A 70 -6.45 15.58 4.60
C ALA A 70 -5.84 16.01 3.24
N ASN A 71 -4.54 15.75 3.00
CA ASN A 71 -3.87 15.96 1.73
C ASN A 71 -3.40 14.60 1.19
N ASN A 72 -4.22 13.99 0.36
CA ASN A 72 -3.93 12.69 -0.21
C ASN A 72 -3.14 12.78 -1.53
N ASN A 73 -3.07 13.94 -2.19
CA ASN A 73 -2.42 14.07 -3.50
C ASN A 73 -0.90 13.92 -3.45
N VAL A 74 -0.31 14.00 -2.26
CA VAL A 74 1.12 13.71 -1.99
C VAL A 74 1.54 12.29 -2.37
N VAL A 75 0.59 11.38 -2.63
CA VAL A 75 0.90 10.06 -3.21
C VAL A 75 1.52 10.16 -4.61
N GLU A 76 1.45 11.32 -5.28
CA GLU A 76 2.13 11.58 -6.56
C GLU A 76 3.64 11.38 -6.48
N GLU A 77 4.24 11.55 -5.30
CA GLU A 77 5.67 11.36 -5.05
C GLU A 77 6.07 9.88 -4.84
N ALA A 78 5.10 8.95 -4.80
CA ALA A 78 5.35 7.55 -4.53
C ALA A 78 5.52 6.70 -5.79
N ASP A 79 6.27 5.61 -5.68
CA ASP A 79 6.35 4.59 -6.74
C ASP A 79 5.24 3.53 -6.54
N VAL A 80 4.94 3.23 -5.27
CA VAL A 80 3.94 2.25 -4.85
C VAL A 80 2.98 2.87 -3.84
N VAL A 81 1.68 2.65 -4.03
CA VAL A 81 0.62 3.16 -3.15
C VAL A 81 -0.18 2.01 -2.54
N ILE A 82 -0.11 1.87 -1.22
CA ILE A 82 -0.93 0.94 -0.44
C ILE A 82 -2.28 1.60 -0.10
N LEU A 83 -3.39 0.96 -0.47
CA LEU A 83 -4.73 1.38 -0.04
C LEU A 83 -5.07 0.71 1.30
N GLY A 84 -5.03 1.50 2.39
CA GLY A 84 -5.20 1.04 3.78
C GLY A 84 -6.36 1.69 4.53
N PHE A 85 -7.36 2.22 3.81
CA PHE A 85 -8.60 2.78 4.37
C PHE A 85 -9.76 1.77 4.37
N LYS A 86 -10.94 2.15 4.87
CA LYS A 86 -12.11 1.28 4.88
C LYS A 86 -12.78 1.23 3.50
N PRO A 87 -13.28 0.07 3.02
CA PRO A 87 -13.82 -0.06 1.66
C PRO A 87 -14.91 0.94 1.28
N PHE A 88 -15.76 1.36 2.23
CA PHE A 88 -16.82 2.36 2.00
C PHE A 88 -16.28 3.76 1.68
N MET A 89 -15.01 4.05 2.00
CA MET A 89 -14.36 5.33 1.72
C MET A 89 -13.73 5.40 0.34
N ALA A 90 -13.72 4.29 -0.42
CA ALA A 90 -12.99 4.18 -1.67
C ALA A 90 -13.39 5.27 -2.68
N THR A 91 -14.69 5.48 -2.88
CA THR A 91 -15.19 6.51 -3.81
C THR A 91 -14.77 7.91 -3.38
N GLU A 92 -15.00 8.27 -2.11
CA GLU A 92 -14.63 9.58 -1.55
C GLU A 92 -13.13 9.89 -1.75
N ILE A 93 -12.27 8.91 -1.49
CA ILE A 93 -10.81 9.09 -1.54
C ILE A 93 -10.27 9.04 -2.97
N LEU A 94 -10.65 8.02 -3.75
CA LEU A 94 -10.05 7.75 -5.05
C LEU A 94 -10.59 8.67 -6.16
N GLN A 95 -11.77 9.26 -5.96
CA GLN A 95 -12.34 10.30 -6.84
C GLN A 95 -12.12 11.73 -6.34
N ALA A 96 -11.33 11.90 -5.26
CA ALA A 96 -10.95 13.24 -4.81
C ALA A 96 -10.21 14.00 -5.92
N SER A 97 -10.37 15.33 -5.94
CA SER A 97 -9.75 16.18 -6.95
C SER A 97 -8.23 15.99 -7.01
N GLY A 98 -7.71 15.69 -8.21
CA GLY A 98 -6.29 15.44 -8.45
C GLY A 98 -5.83 13.99 -8.20
N MET A 99 -6.63 13.15 -7.55
CA MET A 99 -6.22 11.79 -7.16
C MET A 99 -5.92 10.89 -8.35
N ARG A 100 -6.76 10.91 -9.40
CA ARG A 100 -6.52 10.12 -10.62
C ARG A 100 -5.15 10.41 -11.23
N LYS A 101 -4.76 11.70 -11.29
CA LYS A 101 -3.45 12.13 -11.77
C LYS A 101 -2.34 11.72 -10.80
N ALA A 102 -2.57 11.89 -9.49
CA ALA A 102 -1.62 11.50 -8.45
C ALA A 102 -1.34 9.98 -8.42
N LEU A 103 -2.22 9.13 -8.96
CA LEU A 103 -2.03 7.67 -9.05
C LEU A 103 -1.49 7.20 -10.41
N GLU A 104 -1.35 8.10 -11.38
CA GLU A 104 -0.97 7.75 -12.74
C GLU A 104 0.44 7.12 -12.79
N GLY A 105 0.57 5.99 -13.48
CA GLY A 105 1.84 5.27 -13.65
C GLY A 105 2.35 4.50 -12.43
N LYS A 106 1.59 4.47 -11.32
CA LYS A 106 2.01 3.83 -10.06
C LYS A 106 1.50 2.40 -9.93
N LEU A 107 2.21 1.59 -9.15
CA LEU A 107 1.68 0.32 -8.67
C LEU A 107 0.78 0.58 -7.45
N ILE A 108 -0.50 0.29 -7.60
CA ILE A 108 -1.47 0.36 -6.50
C ILE A 108 -1.58 -1.03 -5.89
N ILE A 109 -1.50 -1.13 -4.56
CA ILE A 109 -1.71 -2.37 -3.82
C ILE A 109 -2.91 -2.17 -2.91
N SER A 110 -4.02 -2.85 -3.21
CA SER A 110 -5.23 -2.80 -2.42
C SER A 110 -5.22 -3.84 -1.29
N MET A 111 -5.45 -3.36 -0.06
CA MET A 111 -5.81 -4.19 1.09
C MET A 111 -7.30 -4.09 1.44
N LEU A 112 -8.11 -3.52 0.54
CA LEU A 112 -9.52 -3.27 0.79
C LEU A 112 -10.31 -4.59 0.69
N ALA A 113 -10.98 -4.96 1.77
CA ALA A 113 -11.88 -6.10 1.78
C ALA A 113 -13.10 -5.85 0.86
N GLY A 114 -13.58 -6.92 0.21
CA GLY A 114 -14.81 -6.88 -0.58
C GLY A 114 -14.76 -6.02 -1.86
N LYS A 115 -13.57 -5.61 -2.31
CA LYS A 115 -13.38 -4.91 -3.59
C LYS A 115 -12.31 -5.60 -4.44
N ASP A 116 -12.69 -6.01 -5.65
CA ASP A 116 -11.76 -6.54 -6.64
C ASP A 116 -10.98 -5.43 -7.36
N CYS A 117 -10.02 -5.82 -8.21
CA CYS A 117 -9.16 -4.86 -8.90
C CYS A 117 -9.94 -4.04 -9.94
N GLN A 118 -10.94 -4.63 -10.59
CA GLN A 118 -11.78 -3.96 -11.58
C GLN A 118 -12.61 -2.86 -10.91
N GLN A 119 -13.29 -3.16 -9.81
CA GLN A 119 -14.07 -2.20 -9.03
C GLN A 119 -13.22 -1.04 -8.52
N ILE A 120 -11.98 -1.29 -8.08
CA ILE A 120 -11.06 -0.23 -7.67
C ILE A 120 -10.63 0.60 -8.88
N GLY A 121 -10.31 -0.06 -9.99
CA GLY A 121 -10.00 0.57 -11.26
C GLY A 121 -11.10 1.53 -11.71
N ASP A 122 -12.34 1.05 -11.75
CA ASP A 122 -13.53 1.80 -12.15
C ASP A 122 -13.77 3.02 -11.25
N ILE A 123 -13.50 2.90 -9.95
CA ILE A 123 -13.58 4.04 -9.03
C ILE A 123 -12.51 5.09 -9.39
N VAL A 124 -11.24 4.67 -9.59
CA VAL A 124 -10.14 5.59 -9.92
C VAL A 124 -10.34 6.29 -11.26
N THR A 125 -10.83 5.56 -12.26
CA THR A 125 -11.08 6.07 -13.60
C THR A 125 -12.39 6.85 -13.70
N ALA A 126 -13.29 6.70 -12.72
CA ALA A 126 -14.69 7.13 -12.79
C ALA A 126 -15.40 6.57 -14.04
N GLY A 127 -15.02 5.35 -14.45
CA GLY A 127 -15.52 4.70 -15.67
C GLY A 127 -14.90 5.20 -16.98
N ASP A 128 -13.90 6.08 -16.92
CA ASP A 128 -13.23 6.63 -18.10
C ASP A 128 -11.71 6.42 -18.06
N GLY A 129 -11.17 5.79 -19.10
CA GLY A 129 -9.73 5.58 -19.27
C GLY A 129 -9.22 4.22 -18.81
N LYS A 130 -7.89 4.07 -18.84
CA LYS A 130 -7.22 2.79 -18.57
C LYS A 130 -7.20 2.52 -17.06
N VAL A 131 -7.63 1.30 -16.68
CA VAL A 131 -7.51 0.79 -15.31
C VAL A 131 -6.04 0.87 -14.86
N PRO A 132 -5.75 1.45 -13.68
CA PRO A 132 -4.40 1.50 -13.14
C PRO A 132 -3.83 0.10 -12.90
N LEU A 133 -2.52 0.03 -12.71
CA LEU A 133 -1.89 -1.22 -12.29
C LEU A 133 -2.23 -1.49 -10.82
N ILE A 134 -3.10 -2.48 -10.57
CA ILE A 134 -3.60 -2.80 -9.23
C ILE A 134 -3.24 -4.24 -8.88
N ALA A 135 -2.59 -4.42 -7.75
CA ALA A 135 -2.43 -5.68 -7.05
C ALA A 135 -3.41 -5.77 -5.89
N ARG A 136 -3.84 -6.98 -5.53
CA ARG A 136 -4.65 -7.21 -4.33
C ARG A 136 -3.91 -8.09 -3.35
N ALA A 137 -3.82 -7.61 -2.11
CA ALA A 137 -3.13 -8.27 -1.02
C ALA A 137 -3.99 -8.23 0.23
N ILE A 138 -4.23 -9.38 0.83
CA ILE A 138 -5.07 -9.54 2.01
C ILE A 138 -4.15 -10.02 3.15
N PRO A 139 -3.46 -9.10 3.85
CA PRO A 139 -2.67 -9.43 5.02
C PRO A 139 -3.57 -9.56 6.26
N ASN A 140 -2.94 -9.89 7.39
CA ASN A 140 -3.57 -9.88 8.71
C ASN A 140 -2.72 -9.10 9.72
N ILE A 141 -3.26 -8.83 10.91
CA ILE A 141 -2.59 -7.99 11.92
C ILE A 141 -1.25 -8.55 12.40
N ALA A 142 -0.99 -9.86 12.20
CA ALA A 142 0.29 -10.47 12.53
C ALA A 142 1.46 -9.96 11.65
N ALA A 143 1.17 -9.18 10.59
CA ALA A 143 2.17 -8.41 9.85
C ALA A 143 3.04 -7.53 10.76
N ARG A 144 2.48 -6.99 11.85
CA ARG A 144 3.23 -6.21 12.86
C ARG A 144 4.42 -6.97 13.42
N TYR A 145 4.28 -8.29 13.57
CA TYR A 145 5.28 -9.17 14.15
C TYR A 145 5.99 -10.01 13.09
N ARG A 146 5.86 -9.63 11.81
CA ARG A 146 6.41 -10.35 10.65
C ARG A 146 5.95 -11.81 10.54
N GLN A 147 4.75 -12.09 11.05
CA GLN A 147 4.13 -13.43 11.07
C GLN A 147 2.82 -13.45 10.27
N SER A 148 2.65 -12.53 9.32
CA SER A 148 1.46 -12.53 8.48
C SER A 148 1.41 -13.76 7.58
N ILE A 149 0.19 -14.19 7.26
CA ILE A 149 -0.07 -15.03 6.09
C ILE A 149 -0.84 -14.13 5.14
N THR A 150 -0.14 -13.54 4.17
CA THR A 150 -0.73 -12.62 3.20
C THR A 150 -1.21 -13.40 2.00
N ILE A 151 -2.48 -13.20 1.64
CA ILE A 151 -3.00 -13.74 0.39
C ILE A 151 -2.80 -12.70 -0.72
N LEU A 152 -2.07 -13.06 -1.75
CA LEU A 152 -1.96 -12.29 -2.99
C LEU A 152 -2.96 -12.87 -3.99
N GLU A 153 -3.79 -12.03 -4.59
CA GLU A 153 -4.72 -12.50 -5.60
C GLU A 153 -4.13 -12.32 -7.00
N LYS A 154 -4.39 -13.30 -7.88
CA LYS A 154 -4.17 -13.13 -9.31
C LYS A 154 -5.16 -12.10 -9.84
N THR A 155 -4.67 -11.16 -10.62
CA THR A 155 -5.45 -10.06 -11.18
C THR A 155 -5.56 -10.21 -12.69
N GLU A 156 -6.64 -9.69 -13.28
CA GLU A 156 -6.72 -9.46 -14.72
C GLU A 156 -6.90 -7.96 -15.01
N PRO A 157 -5.98 -7.34 -15.79
CA PRO A 157 -4.80 -7.94 -16.40
C PRO A 157 -3.75 -8.38 -15.37
N SER A 158 -3.01 -9.43 -15.72
CA SER A 158 -1.90 -9.93 -14.91
C SER A 158 -0.82 -8.86 -14.70
N LEU A 159 -0.30 -8.76 -13.48
CA LEU A 159 0.87 -7.94 -13.17
C LEU A 159 2.09 -8.45 -13.95
N SER A 160 3.00 -7.55 -14.36
CA SER A 160 4.30 -7.98 -14.88
C SER A 160 5.10 -8.74 -13.82
N SER A 161 6.13 -9.48 -14.24
CA SER A 161 7.02 -10.21 -13.34
C SER A 161 7.70 -9.29 -12.32
N GLU A 162 8.10 -8.09 -12.75
CA GLU A 162 8.70 -7.06 -11.90
C GLU A 162 7.73 -6.58 -10.81
N HIS A 163 6.50 -6.21 -11.18
CA HIS A 163 5.51 -5.75 -10.21
C HIS A 163 5.07 -6.87 -9.26
N SER A 164 4.90 -8.09 -9.77
CA SER A 164 4.60 -9.27 -8.95
C SER A 164 5.71 -9.55 -7.93
N ALA A 165 6.97 -9.45 -8.36
CA ALA A 165 8.13 -9.61 -7.48
C ALA A 165 8.17 -8.49 -6.42
N MET A 166 7.85 -7.25 -6.79
CA MET A 166 7.80 -6.13 -5.85
C MET A 166 6.73 -6.33 -4.76
N VAL A 167 5.49 -6.69 -5.15
CA VAL A 167 4.42 -7.04 -4.19
C VAL A 167 4.86 -8.21 -3.31
N GLY A 168 5.43 -9.25 -3.92
CA GLY A 168 5.91 -10.43 -3.22
C GLY A 168 7.06 -10.14 -2.22
N ARG A 169 7.93 -9.17 -2.51
CA ARG A 169 8.99 -8.72 -1.60
C ARG A 169 8.39 -7.93 -0.43
N ILE A 170 7.53 -6.94 -0.69
CA ILE A 170 6.87 -6.13 0.35
C ILE A 170 6.18 -7.01 1.38
N PHE A 171 5.30 -7.93 0.94
CA PHE A 171 4.57 -8.79 1.88
C PHE A 171 5.40 -9.95 2.43
N GLY A 172 6.48 -10.34 1.74
CA GLY A 172 7.43 -11.34 2.22
C GLY A 172 8.24 -10.88 3.43
N LEU A 173 8.47 -9.58 3.58
CA LEU A 173 9.16 -9.00 4.74
C LEU A 173 8.35 -9.14 6.03
N VAL A 174 7.02 -9.17 5.92
CA VAL A 174 6.09 -9.21 7.05
C VAL A 174 5.44 -10.58 7.26
N GLY A 175 5.92 -11.61 6.58
CA GLY A 175 5.50 -12.99 6.79
C GLY A 175 5.43 -13.82 5.50
N ASN A 176 4.70 -14.94 5.58
CA ASN A 176 4.48 -15.82 4.45
C ASN A 176 3.40 -15.28 3.51
N LYS A 177 3.48 -15.66 2.24
CA LYS A 177 2.51 -15.28 1.21
C LYS A 177 2.00 -16.49 0.44
N GLY A 178 0.71 -16.49 0.11
CA GLY A 178 0.08 -17.47 -0.78
C GLY A 178 -0.58 -16.77 -1.96
N LEU A 179 -0.45 -17.35 -3.16
CA LEU A 179 -1.11 -16.82 -4.37
C LEU A 179 -2.43 -17.58 -4.59
N VAL A 180 -3.54 -16.86 -4.72
CA VAL A 180 -4.87 -17.46 -4.98
C VAL A 180 -5.54 -16.86 -6.22
N PRO A 181 -6.47 -17.58 -6.88
CA PRO A 181 -7.33 -17.00 -7.91
C PRO A 181 -8.33 -15.99 -7.30
N GLU A 182 -8.64 -14.92 -8.05
CA GLU A 182 -9.47 -13.77 -7.64
C GLU A 182 -10.81 -14.13 -6.97
N LEU A 183 -11.50 -15.17 -7.43
CA LEU A 183 -12.87 -15.48 -7.03
C LEU A 183 -13.06 -16.09 -5.63
N HIS A 184 -11.99 -16.44 -4.91
CA HIS A 184 -12.14 -17.25 -3.68
C HIS A 184 -12.47 -16.44 -2.42
N LEU A 185 -12.16 -15.13 -2.36
CA LEU A 185 -12.20 -14.37 -1.09
C LEU A 185 -13.22 -13.22 -1.05
N LEU A 186 -13.92 -12.94 -2.14
CA LEU A 186 -14.97 -11.90 -2.18
C LEU A 186 -16.30 -12.33 -1.50
N LYS A 187 -16.36 -13.53 -0.92
CA LYS A 187 -17.58 -14.12 -0.33
C LYS A 187 -17.60 -14.16 1.21
N LEU A 188 -16.61 -13.55 1.87
CA LEU A 188 -16.54 -13.39 3.34
C LEU A 188 -16.87 -11.95 3.73
#